data_AF-A0A1X7TQN5-F1
#
_entry.id   AF-A0A1X7TQN5-F1
#
_cell.length_a   1.000
_cell.length_b   1.000
_cell.length_c   1.000
_cell.angle_alpha   90.00
_cell.angle_beta   90.00
_cell.angle_gamma   90.00
#
_symmetry.space_group_name_H-M   'P 1'
#
loop_
_entity.id
_entity.type
_entity.pdbx_description
1 polymer ?
#
loop_
_entity_poly.entity_id
_entity_poly.type
_entity_poly.pdbx_seq_one_letter_code
_entity_poly.pdbx_strand_id
1 'polypeptide(L)'
;MPHQTNVLPEPCGSGGGWTRLAYLNMSDATQNCPSGFGLYQSGGVRACGKSSLFGGCVSVQFPSNGISYSQVCGRVTGYLYGIIDALRTSIVTDADGVTITRGPSQQHVWTLIAGNSESTNSSRSCPCNTGSTVSVPVSISNNYFCKSGNPNSSPSQILYTSDPLWDGQGCGSLESPCCNAPGIPWFHRDYGSNTTTDYIELRVCGDGTDEDTPVSYYEIY
;
A
#
# COMPACT_ATOMS: atom_id res chain seq x y z
N MET A 1 27.21 3.30 -24.65
CA MET A 1 26.34 2.83 -25.76
C MET A 1 25.54 1.63 -25.27
N PRO A 2 24.21 1.60 -25.42
CA PRO A 2 23.25 2.68 -25.64
C PRO A 2 22.23 2.83 -24.49
N HIS A 3 21.56 3.97 -24.47
CA HIS A 3 20.35 4.26 -23.69
C HIS A 3 19.30 3.14 -23.83
N GLN A 4 18.78 2.64 -22.71
CA GLN A 4 17.46 2.04 -22.65
C GLN A 4 16.57 2.92 -21.77
N THR A 5 15.89 3.83 -22.46
CA THR A 5 14.51 4.25 -22.24
C THR A 5 13.94 4.05 -20.83
N ASN A 6 13.61 5.16 -20.18
CA ASN A 6 12.54 5.25 -19.17
C ASN A 6 11.22 4.73 -19.77
N VAL A 7 11.07 3.42 -19.90
CA VAL A 7 9.78 2.77 -20.05
C VAL A 7 9.18 2.83 -18.65
N LEU A 8 8.20 3.72 -18.43
CA LEU A 8 7.32 3.57 -17.27
C LEU A 8 6.83 2.11 -17.31
N PRO A 9 7.05 1.29 -16.28
CA PRO A 9 6.72 -0.12 -16.33
C PRO A 9 5.25 -0.27 -16.74
N GLU A 10 5.00 -1.05 -17.78
CA GLU A 10 3.64 -1.33 -18.25
C GLU A 10 2.83 -1.91 -17.08
N PRO A 11 1.54 -1.54 -16.92
CA PRO A 11 0.71 -2.07 -15.85
C PRO A 11 0.73 -3.61 -15.88
N CYS A 12 1.27 -4.20 -14.82
CA CYS A 12 1.37 -5.66 -14.64
C CYS A 12 2.04 -6.40 -15.81
N GLY A 13 2.96 -5.73 -16.53
CA GLY A 13 3.76 -6.34 -17.59
C GLY A 13 3.00 -6.65 -18.88
N SER A 14 1.84 -6.02 -19.12
CA SER A 14 1.12 -6.14 -20.39
C SER A 14 0.92 -4.79 -21.09
N GLY A 15 1.24 -4.75 -22.39
CA GLY A 15 1.20 -3.54 -23.22
C GLY A 15 -0.18 -3.04 -23.63
N GLY A 16 -1.27 -3.50 -23.00
CA GLY A 16 -2.64 -3.06 -23.34
C GLY A 16 -3.77 -3.74 -22.55
N GLY A 17 -4.98 -3.19 -22.66
CA GLY A 17 -6.20 -3.71 -22.00
C GLY A 17 -6.53 -3.04 -20.65
N TRP A 18 -5.69 -2.12 -20.19
CA TRP A 18 -5.84 -1.44 -18.91
C TRP A 18 -6.48 -0.05 -19.07
N THR A 19 -7.47 0.27 -18.24
CA THR A 19 -8.07 1.60 -18.17
C THR A 19 -7.84 2.18 -16.79
N ARG A 20 -7.13 3.31 -16.69
CA ARG A 20 -6.82 3.90 -15.38
C ARG A 20 -8.09 4.39 -14.69
N LEU A 21 -8.38 3.84 -13.51
CA LEU A 21 -9.49 4.23 -12.66
C LEU A 21 -9.09 5.24 -11.57
N ALA A 22 -7.86 5.15 -11.07
CA ALA A 22 -7.38 6.00 -9.98
C ALA A 22 -5.96 6.53 -10.24
N TYR A 23 -5.70 7.76 -9.82
CA TYR A 23 -4.37 8.37 -9.88
C TYR A 23 -4.16 9.39 -8.76
N LEU A 24 -3.02 9.31 -8.10
CA LEU A 24 -2.47 10.33 -7.21
C LEU A 24 -0.96 10.38 -7.38
N ASN A 25 -0.40 11.58 -7.46
CA ASN A 25 1.04 11.81 -7.40
C ASN A 25 1.32 13.10 -6.62
N MET A 26 1.66 12.97 -5.34
CA MET A 26 1.91 14.10 -4.45
C MET A 26 3.27 14.78 -4.68
N SER A 27 4.12 14.24 -5.55
CA SER A 27 5.30 14.95 -6.06
C SER A 27 4.89 16.12 -6.97
N ASP A 28 3.72 16.03 -7.60
CA ASP A 28 3.09 17.16 -8.27
C ASP A 28 2.50 18.10 -7.21
N ALA A 29 3.09 19.29 -7.07
CA ALA A 29 2.68 20.30 -6.11
C ALA A 29 1.24 20.79 -6.32
N THR A 30 0.65 20.58 -7.50
CA THR A 30 -0.72 20.99 -7.83
C THR A 30 -1.78 20.00 -7.36
N GLN A 31 -1.40 18.75 -7.07
CA GLN A 31 -2.32 17.74 -6.55
C GLN A 31 -2.55 17.92 -5.05
N ASN A 32 -3.79 17.66 -4.63
CA ASN A 32 -4.23 17.72 -3.24
C ASN A 32 -4.65 16.34 -2.77
N CYS A 33 -4.65 16.14 -1.45
CA CYS A 33 -5.15 14.90 -0.87
C CYS A 33 -6.64 14.69 -1.19
N PRO A 34 -7.06 13.43 -1.40
CA PRO A 34 -8.47 13.11 -1.60
C PRO A 34 -9.32 13.60 -0.42
N SER A 35 -10.61 13.82 -0.66
CA SER A 35 -11.54 14.24 0.38
C SER A 35 -11.48 13.31 1.60
N GLY A 36 -11.37 13.88 2.81
CA GLY A 36 -11.24 13.16 4.07
C GLY A 36 -9.80 12.87 4.51
N PHE A 37 -8.85 12.85 3.58
CA PHE A 37 -7.43 12.63 3.87
C PHE A 37 -6.75 13.92 4.38
N GLY A 38 -5.81 13.75 5.30
CA GLY A 38 -4.93 14.82 5.79
C GLY A 38 -3.59 14.85 5.04
N LEU A 39 -3.04 16.04 4.86
CA LEU A 39 -1.72 16.24 4.27
C LEU A 39 -0.63 16.00 5.32
N TYR A 40 0.26 15.06 5.02
CA TYR A 40 1.55 14.90 5.68
C TYR A 40 2.62 15.60 4.85
N GLN A 41 3.43 16.43 5.49
CA GLN A 41 4.52 17.13 4.82
C GLN A 41 5.73 17.27 5.75
N SER A 42 6.83 16.60 5.38
CA SER A 42 8.10 16.66 6.09
C SER A 42 9.23 16.25 5.14
N GLY A 43 10.45 16.74 5.35
CA GLY A 43 11.63 16.31 4.57
C GLY A 43 11.51 16.47 3.05
N GLY A 44 10.66 17.40 2.57
CA GLY A 44 10.36 17.57 1.14
C GLY A 44 9.36 16.57 0.56
N VAL A 45 8.89 15.60 1.34
CA VAL A 45 7.85 14.63 0.97
C VAL A 45 6.46 15.19 1.29
N ARG A 46 5.51 14.96 0.38
CA ARG A 46 4.07 15.16 0.58
C ARG A 46 3.36 13.83 0.44
N ALA A 47 2.46 13.53 1.36
CA ALA A 47 1.66 12.30 1.34
C ALA A 47 0.28 12.53 1.98
N CYS A 48 -0.64 11.60 1.73
CA CYS A 48 -2.03 11.70 2.14
C CYS A 48 -2.39 10.53 3.06
N GLY A 49 -2.68 10.84 4.31
CA GLY A 49 -3.04 9.85 5.33
C GLY A 49 -4.34 10.24 6.03
N LYS A 50 -4.53 9.68 7.22
CA LYS A 50 -5.65 10.03 8.09
C LYS A 50 -5.50 11.47 8.58
N SER A 51 -6.60 12.23 8.58
CA SER A 51 -6.64 13.60 9.11
C SER A 51 -6.67 13.67 10.63
N SER A 52 -7.01 12.56 11.29
CA SER A 52 -6.91 12.34 12.73
C SER A 52 -6.23 11.01 12.98
N LEU A 53 -5.40 10.91 14.00
CA LEU A 53 -4.70 9.67 14.31
C LEU A 53 -5.60 8.61 14.98
N PHE A 54 -6.88 8.85 15.26
CA PHE A 54 -7.75 7.82 15.89
C PHE A 54 -7.76 6.50 15.11
N GLY A 55 -7.86 5.38 15.84
CA GLY A 55 -7.95 4.05 15.25
C GLY A 55 -9.08 3.92 14.22
N GLY A 56 -8.80 3.23 13.12
CA GLY A 56 -9.70 3.09 11.97
C GLY A 56 -9.03 3.45 10.65
N CYS A 57 -9.86 3.63 9.62
CA CYS A 57 -9.41 3.92 8.26
C CYS A 57 -10.03 5.20 7.70
N VAL A 58 -9.30 5.87 6.81
CA VAL A 58 -9.84 6.82 5.85
C VAL A 58 -9.91 6.15 4.47
N SER A 59 -10.93 6.44 3.66
CA SER A 59 -11.07 5.80 2.34
C SER A 59 -11.48 6.76 1.24
N VAL A 60 -11.17 6.37 0.01
CA VAL A 60 -11.63 6.98 -1.22
C VAL A 60 -12.12 5.90 -2.18
N GLN A 61 -13.28 6.15 -2.80
CA GLN A 61 -13.88 5.24 -3.77
C GLN A 61 -13.70 5.80 -5.18
N PHE A 62 -13.36 4.90 -6.11
CA PHE A 62 -13.16 5.16 -7.51
C PHE A 62 -14.24 4.41 -8.30
N PRO A 63 -15.25 5.11 -8.86
CA PRO A 63 -16.28 4.45 -9.65
C PRO A 63 -15.67 3.86 -10.92
N SER A 64 -16.10 2.65 -11.27
CA SER A 64 -15.76 2.00 -12.55
C SER A 64 -16.37 2.72 -13.75
N ASN A 65 -17.37 3.59 -13.53
CA ASN A 65 -18.16 4.26 -14.56
C ASN A 65 -18.78 3.29 -15.58
N GLY A 66 -19.18 2.10 -15.11
CA GLY A 66 -19.80 1.07 -15.95
C GLY A 66 -18.82 0.22 -16.75
N ILE A 67 -17.51 0.43 -16.58
CA ILE A 67 -16.48 -0.44 -17.14
C ILE A 67 -16.56 -1.80 -16.44
N SER A 68 -16.80 -2.85 -17.22
CA SER A 68 -16.76 -4.22 -16.75
C SER A 68 -15.32 -4.72 -16.73
N TYR A 69 -14.86 -5.24 -15.60
CA TYR A 69 -13.50 -5.75 -15.42
C TYR A 69 -13.48 -7.10 -14.72
N SER A 70 -12.50 -7.93 -15.06
CA SER A 70 -12.16 -9.16 -14.33
C SER A 70 -10.74 -9.14 -13.77
N GLN A 71 -10.01 -8.04 -13.94
CA GLN A 71 -8.66 -7.88 -13.41
C GLN A 71 -8.50 -6.49 -12.82
N VAL A 72 -7.63 -6.38 -11.82
CA VAL A 72 -7.19 -5.11 -11.25
C VAL A 72 -5.67 -5.11 -11.20
N CYS A 73 -5.05 -4.05 -11.69
CA CYS A 73 -3.62 -3.85 -11.64
C CYS A 73 -3.31 -2.48 -11.03
N GLY A 74 -2.32 -2.41 -10.16
CA GLY A 74 -1.93 -1.10 -9.66
C GLY A 74 -0.63 -1.12 -8.88
N ARG A 75 -0.18 0.07 -8.52
CA ARG A 75 0.92 0.25 -7.58
C ARG A 75 0.58 1.40 -6.64
N VAL A 76 1.05 1.28 -5.41
CA VAL A 76 0.87 2.28 -4.35
C VAL A 76 2.23 2.51 -3.71
N THR A 77 2.59 3.76 -3.49
CA THR A 77 3.75 4.14 -2.68
C THR A 77 3.25 4.96 -1.50
N GLY A 78 3.65 4.53 -0.32
CA GLY A 78 3.35 5.22 0.93
C GLY A 78 4.60 5.45 1.75
N TYR A 79 4.40 5.96 2.96
CA TYR A 79 5.43 6.15 3.96
C TYR A 79 4.93 5.68 5.30
N LEU A 80 5.85 5.20 6.12
CA LEU A 80 5.56 4.88 7.50
C LEU A 80 5.44 6.17 8.31
N TYR A 81 4.41 6.28 9.14
CA TYR A 81 4.34 7.28 10.21
C TYR A 81 4.19 6.59 11.56
N GLY A 82 5.10 6.87 12.48
CA GLY A 82 4.99 6.40 13.87
C GLY A 82 5.09 4.89 14.09
N ILE A 83 4.29 4.36 15.00
CA ILE A 83 4.47 3.01 15.59
C ILE A 83 3.50 2.01 14.97
N ILE A 84 3.77 1.55 13.74
CA ILE A 84 2.83 0.68 13.03
C ILE A 84 2.80 -0.77 13.56
N ASP A 85 1.64 -1.41 13.59
CA ASP A 85 1.49 -2.78 14.13
C ASP A 85 1.32 -3.87 13.06
N ALA A 86 1.40 -3.53 11.77
CA ALA A 86 1.32 -4.46 10.64
C ALA A 86 0.01 -5.28 10.64
N LEU A 87 0.09 -6.59 10.88
CA LEU A 87 -1.07 -7.48 11.02
C LEU A 87 -1.54 -7.64 12.47
N ARG A 88 -0.84 -7.03 13.44
CA ARG A 88 -1.18 -7.10 14.86
C ARG A 88 -2.20 -6.02 15.25
N THR A 89 -3.18 -5.81 14.39
CA THR A 89 -4.27 -4.85 14.61
C THR A 89 -5.41 -5.46 15.42
N SER A 90 -6.03 -4.65 16.28
CA SER A 90 -7.28 -5.00 16.97
C SER A 90 -8.53 -4.24 16.50
N ILE A 91 -8.34 -3.18 15.72
CA ILE A 91 -9.42 -2.25 15.33
C ILE A 91 -9.74 -2.34 13.84
N VAL A 92 -8.73 -2.51 12.98
CA VAL A 92 -8.92 -2.61 11.54
C VAL A 92 -8.90 -4.08 11.09
N THR A 93 -9.70 -4.40 10.07
CA THR A 93 -10.01 -5.78 9.66
C THR A 93 -8.85 -6.51 8.98
N ASP A 94 -7.95 -5.77 8.32
CA ASP A 94 -6.96 -6.35 7.42
C ASP A 94 -5.52 -6.09 7.91
N ALA A 95 -5.08 -4.84 7.89
CA ALA A 95 -3.74 -4.45 8.30
C ALA A 95 -3.66 -2.95 8.59
N ASP A 96 -2.66 -2.55 9.37
CA ASP A 96 -2.17 -1.18 9.32
C ASP A 96 -1.36 -1.01 8.04
N GLY A 97 -1.75 -0.01 7.24
CA GLY A 97 -1.32 0.10 5.85
C GLY A 97 -2.45 0.49 4.93
N VAL A 98 -2.40 -0.03 3.70
CA VAL A 98 -3.40 0.22 2.66
C VAL A 98 -4.16 -1.06 2.34
N THR A 99 -5.49 -1.00 2.37
CA THR A 99 -6.35 -2.08 1.88
C THR A 99 -7.10 -1.61 0.65
N ILE A 100 -7.05 -2.40 -0.41
CA ILE A 100 -7.80 -2.18 -1.64
C ILE A 100 -8.92 -3.22 -1.70
N THR A 101 -10.15 -2.74 -1.83
CA THR A 101 -11.36 -3.56 -1.92
C THR A 101 -12.18 -3.19 -3.15
N ARG A 102 -13.17 -4.02 -3.48
CA ARG A 102 -14.16 -3.71 -4.51
C ARG A 102 -15.59 -3.93 -4.05
N GLY A 103 -16.44 -3.01 -4.51
CA GLY A 103 -17.90 -3.10 -4.39
C GLY A 103 -18.44 -2.94 -2.97
N PRO A 104 -19.77 -2.95 -2.82
CA PRO A 104 -20.45 -2.68 -1.55
C PRO A 104 -20.09 -3.68 -0.43
N SER A 105 -19.76 -4.92 -0.79
CA SER A 105 -19.35 -5.95 0.16
C SER A 105 -17.88 -5.90 0.55
N GLN A 106 -17.14 -4.86 0.09
CA GLN A 106 -15.70 -4.68 0.36
C GLN A 106 -14.88 -5.95 0.07
N GLN A 107 -15.10 -6.55 -1.09
CA GLN A 107 -14.37 -7.77 -1.47
C GLN A 107 -12.89 -7.45 -1.63
N HIS A 108 -12.03 -8.26 -1.02
CA HIS A 108 -10.59 -8.05 -1.01
C HIS A 108 -9.97 -8.08 -2.42
N VAL A 109 -9.18 -7.06 -2.75
CA VAL A 109 -8.33 -7.00 -3.95
C VAL A 109 -6.88 -7.23 -3.57
N TRP A 110 -6.34 -6.37 -2.71
CA TRP A 110 -4.94 -6.40 -2.28
C TRP A 110 -4.75 -5.69 -0.94
N THR A 111 -3.76 -6.12 -0.15
CA THR A 111 -3.32 -5.40 1.06
C THR A 111 -1.86 -5.00 0.94
N LEU A 112 -1.53 -3.75 1.21
CA LEU A 112 -0.16 -3.27 1.35
C LEU A 112 0.11 -2.99 2.83
N ILE A 113 0.79 -3.92 3.49
CA ILE A 113 1.02 -3.95 4.93
C ILE A 113 2.25 -3.09 5.25
N ALA A 114 2.14 -2.21 6.26
CA ALA A 114 3.29 -1.48 6.77
C ALA A 114 3.88 -2.20 7.98
N GLY A 115 5.16 -2.59 7.91
CA GLY A 115 5.89 -3.20 9.01
C GLY A 115 6.48 -2.17 9.97
N ASN A 116 6.59 -2.52 11.26
CA ASN A 116 7.16 -1.64 12.30
C ASN A 116 8.65 -1.32 12.10
N SER A 117 9.41 -2.29 11.59
CA SER A 117 10.86 -2.22 11.46
C SER A 117 11.35 -3.25 10.45
N GLU A 118 12.32 -2.86 9.61
CA GLU A 118 13.00 -3.78 8.68
C GLU A 118 14.06 -4.65 9.37
N SER A 119 14.46 -4.30 10.60
CA SER A 119 15.53 -4.96 11.37
C SER A 119 15.01 -5.94 12.41
N THR A 120 13.70 -6.19 12.45
CA THR A 120 13.10 -7.20 13.35
C THR A 120 12.19 -8.18 12.62
N ASN A 121 11.86 -9.28 13.28
CA ASN A 121 10.87 -10.29 12.87
C ASN A 121 9.81 -10.50 13.96
N SER A 122 9.53 -9.44 14.71
CA SER A 122 8.55 -9.41 15.79
C SER A 122 7.13 -9.57 15.27
N SER A 123 6.15 -9.70 16.17
CA SER A 123 4.74 -9.79 15.81
C SER A 123 4.17 -8.55 15.09
N ARG A 124 4.89 -7.42 15.09
CA ARG A 124 4.57 -6.18 14.37
C ARG A 124 5.37 -6.01 13.07
N SER A 125 6.15 -7.01 12.70
CA SER A 125 6.97 -7.00 11.49
C SER A 125 6.21 -7.55 10.31
N CYS A 126 6.76 -7.39 9.12
CA CYS A 126 6.21 -7.98 7.93
C CYS A 126 6.16 -9.52 8.01
N PRO A 127 5.09 -10.16 7.52
CA PRO A 127 4.98 -11.63 7.49
C PRO A 127 6.08 -12.31 6.66
N CYS A 128 6.58 -11.62 5.65
CA CYS A 128 7.65 -12.09 4.78
C CYS A 128 9.07 -11.85 5.36
N ASN A 129 9.22 -11.21 6.52
CA ASN A 129 10.54 -11.04 7.12
C ASN A 129 11.17 -12.41 7.44
N THR A 130 12.49 -12.50 7.27
CA THR A 130 13.24 -13.73 7.53
C THR A 130 13.09 -14.12 9.01
N GLY A 131 12.58 -15.34 9.24
CA GLY A 131 12.29 -15.86 10.59
C GLY A 131 11.03 -15.30 11.25
N SER A 132 10.20 -14.54 10.51
CA SER A 132 8.89 -14.10 11.01
C SER A 132 7.96 -15.30 11.23
N THR A 133 7.17 -15.24 12.31
CA THR A 133 6.13 -16.21 12.65
C THR A 133 4.73 -15.64 12.49
N VAL A 134 4.61 -14.42 11.95
CA VAL A 134 3.32 -13.74 11.73
C VAL A 134 2.53 -14.49 10.67
N SER A 135 1.35 -14.98 11.04
CA SER A 135 0.43 -15.64 10.12
C SER A 135 -0.39 -14.63 9.34
N VAL A 136 -0.47 -14.80 8.02
CA VAL A 136 -1.34 -13.97 7.17
C VAL A 136 -2.78 -14.53 7.22
N PRO A 137 -3.80 -13.70 7.52
CA PRO A 137 -5.19 -14.11 7.49
C PRO A 137 -5.62 -14.67 6.13
N VAL A 138 -6.52 -15.66 6.14
CA VAL A 138 -7.06 -16.29 4.92
C VAL A 138 -7.78 -15.27 4.01
N SER A 139 -8.35 -14.21 4.59
CA SER A 139 -8.97 -13.11 3.84
C SER A 139 -8.00 -12.36 2.93
N ILE A 140 -6.72 -12.27 3.31
CA ILE A 140 -5.65 -11.62 2.54
C ILE A 140 -4.94 -12.66 1.64
N SER A 141 -4.70 -13.87 2.18
CA SER A 141 -3.99 -14.95 1.50
C SER A 141 -2.64 -14.46 0.93
N ASN A 142 -2.36 -14.69 -0.35
CA ASN A 142 -1.12 -14.25 -1.02
C ASN A 142 -1.25 -12.89 -1.73
N ASN A 143 -2.37 -12.18 -1.57
CA ASN A 143 -2.63 -10.93 -2.29
C ASN A 143 -2.19 -9.73 -1.44
N TYR A 144 -0.91 -9.71 -1.09
CA TYR A 144 -0.33 -8.64 -0.30
C TYR A 144 1.10 -8.30 -0.69
N PHE A 145 1.49 -7.06 -0.39
CA PHE A 145 2.88 -6.68 -0.21
C PHE A 145 3.09 -6.23 1.24
N CYS A 146 4.31 -6.30 1.72
CA CYS A 146 4.67 -5.74 3.01
C CYS A 146 6.01 -5.04 2.92
N LYS A 147 6.15 -3.91 3.61
CA LYS A 147 7.44 -3.22 3.78
C LYS A 147 7.41 -2.34 5.03
N SER A 148 8.56 -2.10 5.65
CA SER A 148 8.80 -1.13 6.70
C SER A 148 9.70 -0.01 6.18
N GLY A 149 9.43 1.24 6.55
CA GLY A 149 10.31 2.38 6.26
C GLY A 149 11.25 2.74 7.41
N ASN A 150 11.17 2.02 8.53
CA ASN A 150 11.99 2.24 9.71
C ASN A 150 13.21 1.30 9.73
N PRO A 151 14.44 1.83 9.62
CA PRO A 151 15.65 1.01 9.63
C PRO A 151 16.01 0.46 11.02
N ASN A 152 15.47 1.06 12.08
CA ASN A 152 15.82 0.75 13.47
C ASN A 152 14.79 -0.19 14.11
N SER A 153 15.18 -0.84 15.20
CA SER A 153 14.29 -1.72 15.97
C SER A 153 13.20 -0.99 16.76
N SER A 154 13.27 0.34 16.86
CA SER A 154 12.32 1.15 17.62
C SER A 154 11.83 2.31 16.77
N PRO A 155 10.53 2.42 16.52
CA PRO A 155 9.96 3.53 15.78
C PRO A 155 9.90 4.81 16.62
N SER A 156 9.89 5.94 15.93
CA SER A 156 9.63 7.28 16.45
C SER A 156 8.39 7.83 15.78
N GLN A 157 7.66 8.72 16.47
CA GLN A 157 6.46 9.36 15.93
C GLN A 157 6.79 10.45 14.91
N ILE A 158 7.35 10.03 13.77
CA ILE A 158 7.77 10.88 12.66
C ILE A 158 7.29 10.25 11.34
N LEU A 159 7.27 11.06 10.27
CA LEU A 159 7.17 10.55 8.91
C LEU A 159 8.54 10.06 8.45
N TYR A 160 8.66 8.76 8.18
CA TYR A 160 9.89 8.16 7.67
C TYR A 160 9.99 8.40 6.17
N THR A 161 10.70 9.46 5.76
CA THR A 161 10.74 9.91 4.36
C THR A 161 11.88 9.33 3.53
N SER A 162 12.84 8.65 4.15
CA SER A 162 14.05 8.13 3.48
C SER A 162 13.83 6.82 2.74
N ASP A 163 12.80 6.06 3.12
CA ASP A 163 12.52 4.73 2.57
C ASP A 163 11.01 4.57 2.31
N PRO A 164 10.55 4.81 1.06
CA PRO A 164 9.15 4.67 0.68
C PRO A 164 8.67 3.22 0.78
N LEU A 165 7.41 3.02 1.14
CA LEU A 165 6.83 1.68 1.26
C LEU A 165 6.43 1.10 -0.10
N TRP A 166 6.56 -0.23 -0.21
CA TRP A 166 6.07 -1.10 -1.29
C TRP A 166 6.61 -0.80 -2.70
N ASP A 167 7.80 -0.20 -2.78
CA ASP A 167 8.50 0.09 -4.03
C ASP A 167 9.49 -1.01 -4.47
N GLY A 168 9.71 -2.03 -3.62
CA GLY A 168 10.66 -3.12 -3.85
C GLY A 168 12.14 -2.71 -3.69
N GLN A 169 12.42 -1.55 -3.11
CA GLN A 169 13.79 -1.02 -2.95
C GLN A 169 14.10 -0.77 -1.48
N GLY A 170 15.36 -0.47 -1.12
CA GLY A 170 15.69 0.03 0.23
C GLY A 170 15.62 -0.98 1.38
N CYS A 171 15.42 -2.26 1.10
CA CYS A 171 15.04 -3.22 2.16
C CYS A 171 16.24 -3.79 2.92
N GLY A 172 16.14 -3.76 4.25
CA GLY A 172 17.06 -4.42 5.17
C GLY A 172 17.14 -5.94 4.99
N SER A 173 18.13 -6.56 5.62
CA SER A 173 18.45 -7.98 5.43
C SER A 173 17.30 -8.93 5.79
N LEU A 174 16.52 -8.64 6.84
CA LEU A 174 15.37 -9.45 7.21
C LEU A 174 14.20 -9.26 6.26
N GLU A 175 14.02 -8.06 5.72
CA GLU A 175 12.90 -7.71 4.82
C GLU A 175 13.17 -8.04 3.35
N SER A 176 14.39 -8.47 2.99
CA SER A 176 14.76 -8.89 1.64
C SER A 176 13.73 -9.80 0.93
N PRO A 177 13.09 -10.80 1.57
CA PRO A 177 12.06 -11.59 0.90
C PRO A 177 10.81 -10.79 0.52
N CYS A 178 10.45 -9.77 1.31
CA CYS A 178 9.32 -8.89 1.03
C CYS A 178 9.52 -8.07 -0.24
N CYS A 179 10.76 -7.64 -0.48
CA CYS A 179 11.10 -6.79 -1.63
C CYS A 179 11.38 -7.58 -2.90
N ASN A 180 11.57 -8.89 -2.74
CA ASN A 180 11.57 -9.85 -3.84
C ASN A 180 10.20 -10.49 -4.06
N ALA A 181 9.13 -9.95 -3.46
CA ALA A 181 7.78 -10.43 -3.70
C ALA A 181 7.44 -10.35 -5.19
N PRO A 182 6.87 -11.41 -5.79
CA PRO A 182 6.52 -11.40 -7.21
C PRO A 182 5.59 -10.22 -7.56
N GLY A 183 5.93 -9.50 -8.63
CA GLY A 183 5.12 -8.40 -9.15
C GLY A 183 5.43 -7.02 -8.56
N ILE A 184 6.05 -6.91 -7.38
CA ILE A 184 6.34 -5.61 -6.75
C ILE A 184 7.11 -4.68 -7.72
N PRO A 185 6.72 -3.39 -7.89
CA PRO A 185 5.72 -2.65 -7.13
C PRO A 185 4.27 -2.79 -7.62
N TRP A 186 4.01 -3.61 -8.64
CA TRP A 186 2.69 -3.79 -9.24
C TRP A 186 1.96 -4.99 -8.65
N PHE A 187 0.85 -4.75 -7.96
CA PHE A 187 -0.07 -5.81 -7.62
C PHE A 187 -0.96 -6.15 -8.83
N HIS A 188 -1.30 -7.43 -8.97
CA HIS A 188 -2.19 -7.93 -10.01
C HIS A 188 -3.18 -8.91 -9.41
N ARG A 189 -4.48 -8.59 -9.53
CA ARG A 189 -5.57 -9.45 -9.10
C ARG A 189 -6.36 -9.90 -10.31
N ASP A 190 -6.39 -11.20 -10.58
CA ASP A 190 -7.14 -11.81 -11.68
C ASP A 190 -8.32 -12.64 -11.14
N TYR A 191 -9.54 -12.29 -11.55
CA TYR A 191 -10.78 -12.98 -11.21
C TYR A 191 -11.24 -13.98 -12.29
N GLY A 192 -10.41 -14.21 -13.31
CA GLY A 192 -10.69 -15.12 -14.42
C GLY A 192 -11.80 -14.59 -15.32
N SER A 193 -12.84 -15.41 -15.53
CA SER A 193 -14.01 -15.05 -16.35
C SER A 193 -15.08 -14.26 -15.57
N ASN A 194 -14.92 -14.09 -14.26
CA ASN A 194 -15.86 -13.33 -13.44
C ASN A 194 -15.63 -11.84 -13.63
N THR A 195 -16.60 -11.16 -14.23
CA THR A 195 -16.53 -9.72 -14.44
C THR A 195 -17.46 -8.98 -13.47
N THR A 196 -17.13 -7.74 -13.16
CA THR A 196 -17.95 -6.85 -12.34
C THR A 196 -17.82 -5.40 -12.82
N THR A 197 -18.74 -4.54 -12.36
CA THR A 197 -18.66 -3.08 -12.50
C THR A 197 -18.52 -2.39 -11.14
N ASP A 198 -18.14 -3.14 -10.10
CA ASP A 198 -17.95 -2.62 -8.75
C ASP A 198 -16.92 -1.47 -8.73
N TYR A 199 -17.15 -0.46 -7.88
CA TYR A 199 -16.11 0.53 -7.59
C TYR A 199 -14.90 -0.13 -6.94
N ILE A 200 -13.73 0.50 -7.08
CA ILE A 200 -12.54 0.19 -6.29
C ILE A 200 -12.46 1.15 -5.12
N GLU A 201 -12.15 0.67 -3.92
CA GLU A 201 -11.94 1.49 -2.74
C GLU A 201 -10.51 1.31 -2.24
N LEU A 202 -9.82 2.43 -1.99
CA LEU A 202 -8.53 2.45 -1.31
C LEU A 202 -8.75 2.98 0.11
N ARG A 203 -8.27 2.23 1.10
CA ARG A 203 -8.38 2.55 2.53
C ARG A 203 -6.99 2.67 3.12
N VAL A 204 -6.68 3.78 3.78
CA VAL A 204 -5.48 3.92 4.63
C VAL A 204 -5.91 3.69 6.07
N CYS A 205 -5.32 2.71 6.73
CA CYS A 205 -5.74 2.17 8.01
C CYS A 205 -4.60 2.21 9.04
N GLY A 206 -5.00 2.39 10.31
CA GLY A 206 -4.14 2.23 11.50
C GLY A 206 -5.02 2.02 12.73
N ASP A 207 -4.64 1.14 13.64
CA ASP A 207 -5.33 0.79 14.87
C ASP A 207 -4.97 1.69 16.07
N GLY A 208 -3.85 2.39 16.02
CA GLY A 208 -3.34 3.24 17.11
C GLY A 208 -3.74 4.71 17.04
N THR A 209 -3.17 5.53 17.95
CA THR A 209 -3.25 7.03 17.91
C THR A 209 -1.92 7.69 17.56
N ASP A 210 -0.96 6.86 17.21
CA ASP A 210 0.46 7.15 17.10
C ASP A 210 1.05 6.58 15.81
N GLU A 211 0.20 6.15 14.88
CA GLU A 211 0.58 5.50 13.63
C GLU A 211 -0.32 5.93 12.46
N ASP A 212 0.25 5.89 11.26
CA ASP A 212 -0.47 6.06 10.01
C ASP A 212 0.39 5.50 8.86
N THR A 213 -0.22 5.36 7.67
CA THR A 213 0.51 5.01 6.45
C THR A 213 0.17 5.95 5.28
N PRO A 214 0.61 7.22 5.33
CA PRO A 214 0.26 8.19 4.29
C PRO A 214 0.75 7.76 2.90
N VAL A 215 -0.12 7.85 1.90
CA VAL A 215 0.19 7.52 0.50
C VAL A 215 0.61 8.75 -0.30
N SER A 216 1.74 8.68 -1.01
CA SER A 216 2.19 9.76 -1.90
C SER A 216 1.88 9.48 -3.36
N TYR A 217 1.70 8.21 -3.71
CA TYR A 217 1.45 7.79 -5.07
C TYR A 217 0.49 6.62 -5.13
N TYR A 218 -0.44 6.64 -6.07
CA TYR A 218 -1.07 5.42 -6.55
C TYR A 218 -1.51 5.56 -8.00
N GLU A 219 -1.51 4.45 -8.72
CA GLU A 219 -2.26 4.28 -9.94
C GLU A 219 -2.90 2.91 -9.97
N ILE A 220 -4.17 2.85 -10.36
CA ILE A 220 -4.98 1.63 -10.38
C ILE A 220 -5.75 1.59 -11.70
N TYR A 221 -5.76 0.40 -12.31
CA TYR A 221 -6.34 0.05 -13.60
C TYR A 221 -7.27 -1.16 -13.48
#